data_AF-A0A1C5DAX0-F1
#
_entry.id   AF-A0A1C5DAX0-F1
#
_cell.length_a   1.000
_cell.length_b   1.000
_cell.length_c   1.000
_cell.angle_alpha   90.00
_cell.angle_beta   90.00
_cell.angle_gamma   90.00
#
_symmetry.space_group_name_H-M   'P 1'
#
loop_
_entity.id
_entity.type
_entity.pdbx_description
1 polymer ?
#
loop_
_entity_poly.entity_id
_entity_poly.type
_entity_poly.pdbx_seq_one_letter_code
_entity_poly.pdbx_strand_id
1 'polypeptide(L)'
;MGATVADQLDDTALWRAFADGATLVLQALHRTWEPVADLVSGLSAELGHPVQANAYVTPPQNRGFDAHYDVHDVFVLQIEGAKRWVIHEPVLPDPLRDQPWTDHRAAVADRAAHGTPHLDTMLRPGDVLYLPRGWLHSAQAQGQVSIHLTLGVHAWTRYALAEQLTRAALAALGDDPAMRRSLPLTERATNGPNEPGGSNGPNGADGTGGVLDLVRERLLAAVAEADPAPLFHRARRSQARPAPLGPVAQLAALSGLTTTSPVRLRKALEPRLEGTRLHTRVGHLDFPASDLVPVARLLGGRVRTAGDLGLALAGRLLRAGVLVPADR
;
A
#
# COMPACT_ATOMS: atom_id res chain seq x y z
N MET A 1 9.16 33.69 -23.73
CA MET A 1 7.79 33.32 -24.13
C MET A 1 7.85 31.96 -24.81
N GLY A 2 7.96 30.89 -24.02
CA GLY A 2 7.82 29.52 -24.52
C GLY A 2 6.33 29.21 -24.72
N ALA A 3 6.02 28.24 -25.57
CA ALA A 3 4.64 27.82 -25.82
C ALA A 3 3.91 27.57 -24.50
N THR A 4 2.85 28.33 -24.23
CA THR A 4 1.89 28.05 -23.16
C THR A 4 1.18 26.76 -23.53
N VAL A 5 1.62 25.67 -22.93
CA VAL A 5 0.89 24.40 -23.01
C VAL A 5 -0.38 24.61 -22.19
N ALA A 6 -1.56 24.38 -22.79
CA ALA A 6 -2.86 24.59 -22.14
C ALA A 6 -3.04 23.78 -20.85
N ASP A 7 -2.18 22.78 -20.64
CA ASP A 7 -2.18 21.85 -19.52
C ASP A 7 -1.22 22.28 -18.40
N GLN A 8 -0.64 23.49 -18.46
CA GLN A 8 0.15 24.06 -17.37
C GLN A 8 -0.75 24.61 -16.27
N LEU A 9 -0.32 24.41 -15.02
CA LEU A 9 -0.97 24.95 -13.85
C LEU A 9 -0.84 26.49 -13.88
N ASP A 10 -1.96 27.20 -13.82
CA ASP A 10 -1.97 28.66 -13.70
C ASP A 10 -1.69 29.05 -12.24
N ASP A 11 -0.46 29.47 -11.98
CA ASP A 11 0.00 29.90 -10.65
C ASP A 11 -0.83 31.05 -10.07
N THR A 12 -1.40 31.92 -10.93
CA THR A 12 -2.24 33.03 -10.49
C THR A 12 -3.61 32.52 -10.04
N ALA A 13 -4.20 31.57 -10.77
CA ALA A 13 -5.45 30.94 -10.38
C ALA A 13 -5.28 30.13 -9.08
N LEU A 14 -4.16 29.41 -8.94
CA LEU A 14 -3.80 28.69 -7.72
C LEU A 14 -3.68 29.64 -6.52
N TRP A 15 -2.96 30.74 -6.69
CA TRP A 15 -2.80 31.77 -5.66
C TRP A 15 -4.14 32.35 -5.22
N ARG A 16 -5.02 32.72 -6.17
CA ARG A 16 -6.35 33.27 -5.85
C ARG A 16 -7.17 32.28 -5.03
N ALA A 17 -7.24 31.03 -5.45
CA ALA A 17 -7.97 29.99 -4.72
C ALA A 17 -7.42 29.83 -3.29
N PHE A 18 -6.10 29.82 -3.13
CA PHE A 18 -5.46 29.73 -1.82
C PHE A 18 -5.75 30.96 -0.94
N ALA A 19 -5.65 32.17 -1.51
CA ALA A 19 -5.96 33.42 -0.81
C ALA A 19 -7.44 33.50 -0.39
N ASP A 20 -8.35 32.93 -1.18
CA ASP A 20 -9.79 32.82 -0.90
C ASP A 20 -10.12 31.70 0.11
N GLY A 21 -9.11 31.01 0.62
CA GLY A 21 -9.26 30.02 1.69
C GLY A 21 -9.09 28.57 1.25
N ALA A 22 -8.83 28.24 -0.01
CA ALA A 22 -8.63 26.84 -0.41
C ALA A 22 -7.39 26.23 0.28
N THR A 23 -7.47 24.96 0.67
CA THR A 23 -6.31 24.19 1.15
C THR A 23 -5.60 23.54 -0.05
N LEU A 24 -4.28 23.70 -0.15
CA LEU A 24 -3.48 22.96 -1.12
C LEU A 24 -3.19 21.56 -0.58
N VAL A 25 -3.46 20.54 -1.39
CA VAL A 25 -3.18 19.14 -1.05
C VAL A 25 -2.12 18.60 -2.01
N LEU A 26 -0.92 18.36 -1.50
CA LEU A 26 0.16 17.71 -2.22
C LEU A 26 0.05 16.20 -1.99
N GLN A 27 -0.75 15.55 -2.84
CA GLN A 27 -0.98 14.12 -2.74
C GLN A 27 0.26 13.31 -3.11
N ALA A 28 0.50 12.25 -2.35
CA ALA A 28 1.60 11.31 -2.55
C ALA A 28 2.96 12.01 -2.68
N LEU A 29 3.23 13.02 -1.85
CA LEU A 29 4.45 13.84 -1.89
C LEU A 29 5.75 13.02 -1.83
N HIS A 30 5.71 11.86 -1.17
CA HIS A 30 6.77 10.85 -1.18
C HIS A 30 7.16 10.32 -2.57
N ARG A 31 6.37 10.59 -3.62
CA ARG A 31 6.67 10.21 -5.01
C ARG A 31 7.52 11.24 -5.74
N THR A 32 7.53 12.49 -5.28
CA THR A 32 8.16 13.62 -5.98
C THR A 32 9.21 14.34 -5.15
N TRP A 33 9.24 14.15 -3.83
CA TRP A 33 10.21 14.80 -2.95
C TRP A 33 11.01 13.79 -2.12
N GLU A 34 12.32 13.72 -2.38
CA GLU A 34 13.24 12.71 -1.83
C GLU A 34 13.25 12.62 -0.30
N PRO A 35 13.32 13.72 0.49
CA PRO A 35 13.35 13.61 1.95
C PRO A 35 12.10 12.91 2.51
N VAL A 36 10.92 13.19 1.93
CA VAL A 36 9.67 12.53 2.33
C VAL A 36 9.62 11.08 1.84
N ALA A 37 10.19 10.80 0.65
CA ALA A 37 10.32 9.43 0.15
C ALA A 37 11.18 8.56 1.08
N ASP A 38 12.29 9.10 1.57
CA ASP A 38 13.20 8.43 2.49
C ASP A 38 12.53 8.16 3.85
N LEU A 39 11.82 9.15 4.40
CA LEU A 39 11.02 9.00 5.63
C LEU A 39 9.97 7.89 5.48
N VAL A 40 9.16 7.95 4.40
CA VAL A 40 8.11 6.96 4.13
C VAL A 40 8.69 5.56 3.93
N SER A 41 9.80 5.44 3.20
CA SER A 41 10.45 4.15 2.99
C SER A 41 11.02 3.57 4.29
N GLY A 42 11.60 4.40 5.15
CA GLY A 42 12.13 3.97 6.45
C GLY A 42 11.01 3.47 7.36
N LEU A 43 9.96 4.29 7.52
CA LEU A 43 8.81 3.95 8.34
C LEU A 43 8.06 2.71 7.82
N SER A 44 7.92 2.58 6.50
CA SER A 44 7.30 1.41 5.88
C SER A 44 8.10 0.12 6.14
N ALA A 45 9.43 0.20 6.14
CA ALA A 45 10.30 -0.92 6.46
C ALA A 45 10.22 -1.30 7.94
N GLU A 46 10.20 -0.32 8.83
CA GLU A 46 10.12 -0.52 10.29
C GLU A 46 8.77 -1.11 10.72
N LEU A 47 7.66 -0.55 10.22
CA LEU A 47 6.31 -1.02 10.54
C LEU A 47 5.95 -2.32 9.82
N GLY A 48 6.61 -2.63 8.70
CA GLY A 48 6.22 -3.72 7.82
C GLY A 48 4.91 -3.47 7.04
N HIS A 49 4.35 -2.26 7.14
CA HIS A 49 3.12 -1.84 6.48
C HIS A 49 3.41 -0.78 5.41
N PRO A 50 2.65 -0.74 4.31
CA PRO A 50 2.74 0.33 3.33
C PRO A 50 2.42 1.68 3.97
N VAL A 51 3.24 2.69 3.67
CA VAL A 51 3.07 4.06 4.13
C VAL A 51 2.98 4.99 2.93
N GLN A 52 2.11 5.99 3.01
CA GLN A 52 2.04 7.09 2.06
C GLN A 52 2.14 8.42 2.81
N ALA A 53 2.62 9.47 2.14
CA ALA A 53 2.62 10.82 2.68
C ALA A 53 1.89 11.80 1.77
N ASN A 54 1.02 12.61 2.36
CA ASN A 54 0.38 13.79 1.77
C ASN A 54 0.74 15.03 2.58
N ALA A 55 0.94 16.18 1.95
CA ALA A 55 1.07 17.44 2.66
C ALA A 55 -0.15 18.33 2.42
N TYR A 56 -0.53 19.08 3.45
CA TYR A 56 -1.67 19.98 3.43
C TYR A 56 -1.21 21.36 3.86
N VAL A 57 -1.37 22.33 2.97
CA VAL A 57 -1.08 23.75 3.22
C VAL A 57 -2.41 24.47 3.31
N THR A 58 -2.77 24.92 4.50
CA THR A 58 -4.05 25.57 4.78
C THR A 58 -3.83 27.05 5.09
N PRO A 59 -4.53 27.97 4.41
CA PRO A 59 -4.41 29.41 4.66
C PRO A 59 -5.09 29.80 5.99
N PRO A 60 -4.76 30.97 6.55
CA PRO A 60 -5.27 31.45 7.85
C PRO A 60 -6.79 31.40 8.03
N GLN A 61 -7.54 31.65 6.95
CA GLN A 61 -8.98 31.89 6.96
C GLN A 61 -9.80 30.60 6.87
N ASN A 62 -9.17 29.43 6.70
CA ASN A 62 -9.87 28.19 6.40
C ASN A 62 -10.11 27.30 7.64
N ARG A 63 -11.32 26.77 7.73
CA ARG A 63 -11.75 25.74 8.70
C ARG A 63 -11.25 24.32 8.37
N GLY A 64 -10.45 24.13 7.33
CA GLY A 64 -9.97 22.81 6.91
C GLY A 64 -11.11 21.90 6.44
N PHE A 65 -10.94 20.58 6.58
CA PHE A 65 -11.95 19.60 6.16
C PHE A 65 -13.00 19.37 7.25
N ASP A 66 -14.24 19.13 6.83
CA ASP A 66 -15.32 18.65 7.70
C ASP A 66 -14.93 17.35 8.43
N ALA A 67 -15.62 17.03 9.51
CA ALA A 67 -15.36 15.80 10.25
C ALA A 67 -15.49 14.55 9.37
N HIS A 68 -14.47 13.71 9.40
CA HIS A 68 -14.40 12.46 8.64
C HIS A 68 -13.51 11.45 9.38
N TYR A 69 -13.48 10.21 8.90
CA TYR A 69 -12.48 9.23 9.31
C TYR A 69 -11.75 8.66 8.10
N ASP A 70 -10.53 8.18 8.33
CA ASP A 70 -9.76 7.43 7.35
C ASP A 70 -9.94 5.92 7.54
N VAL A 71 -9.87 5.18 6.44
CA VAL A 71 -9.85 3.70 6.42
C VAL A 71 -8.44 3.13 6.62
N HIS A 72 -7.51 3.98 7.05
CA HIS A 72 -6.13 3.65 7.32
C HIS A 72 -5.67 4.49 8.52
N ASP A 73 -4.64 4.02 9.21
CA ASP A 73 -4.10 4.74 10.36
C ASP A 73 -3.29 5.94 9.85
N VAL A 74 -3.21 7.02 10.62
CA VAL A 74 -2.45 8.21 10.22
C VAL A 74 -1.57 8.74 11.35
N PHE A 75 -0.38 9.21 10.99
CA PHE A 75 0.41 10.14 11.81
C PHE A 75 0.34 11.52 11.16
N VAL A 76 -0.12 12.51 11.91
CA VAL A 76 -0.12 13.93 11.51
C VAL A 76 1.10 14.59 12.15
N LEU A 77 2.01 15.09 11.32
CA LEU A 77 3.20 15.82 11.73
C LEU A 77 2.97 17.30 11.42
N GLN A 78 2.91 18.14 12.44
CA GLN A 78 2.78 19.58 12.24
C GLN A 78 4.14 20.18 11.88
N ILE A 79 4.23 20.82 10.71
CA ILE A 79 5.47 21.36 10.17
C ILE A 79 5.57 22.87 10.38
N GLU A 80 4.48 23.60 10.12
CA GLU A 80 4.46 25.06 10.22
C GLU A 80 3.09 25.55 10.71
N GLY A 81 3.09 26.66 11.45
CA GLY A 81 1.89 27.24 12.04
C GLY A 81 1.23 26.32 13.07
N ALA A 82 0.00 26.62 13.43
CA ALA A 82 -0.77 25.87 14.41
C ALA A 82 -2.14 25.47 13.87
N LYS A 83 -2.60 24.27 14.26
CA LYS A 83 -3.88 23.72 13.82
C LYS A 83 -4.60 23.04 14.99
N ARG A 84 -5.86 23.41 15.21
CA ARG A 84 -6.72 22.74 16.20
C ARG A 84 -7.21 21.43 15.61
N TRP A 85 -7.07 20.34 16.34
CA TRP A 85 -7.57 19.03 15.99
C TRP A 85 -8.61 18.61 17.00
N VAL A 86 -9.80 18.25 16.52
CA VAL A 86 -10.91 17.74 17.34
C VAL A 86 -11.20 16.31 16.90
N ILE A 87 -11.06 15.38 17.83
CA ILE A 87 -11.10 13.94 17.61
C ILE A 87 -12.26 13.34 18.38
N HIS A 88 -13.05 12.49 17.73
CA HIS A 88 -14.15 11.75 18.34
C HIS A 88 -13.98 10.25 18.11
N GLU A 89 -14.62 9.46 18.98
CA GLU A 89 -14.66 8.01 18.83
C GLU A 89 -15.29 7.57 17.49
N PRO A 90 -14.88 6.42 16.94
CA PRO A 90 -15.40 5.90 15.69
C PRO A 90 -16.92 5.67 15.70
N VAL A 91 -17.58 5.98 14.58
CA VAL A 91 -18.95 5.49 14.29
C VAL A 91 -18.94 4.09 13.69
N LEU A 92 -17.82 3.72 13.07
CA LEU A 92 -17.49 2.38 12.61
C LEU A 92 -16.07 2.06 13.09
N PRO A 93 -15.89 1.18 14.09
CA PRO A 93 -14.56 0.79 14.53
C PRO A 93 -13.80 0.00 13.45
N ASP A 94 -12.51 0.27 13.32
CA ASP A 94 -11.59 -0.52 12.49
C ASP A 94 -12.01 -0.73 11.01
N PRO A 95 -12.53 0.29 10.30
CA PRO A 95 -13.13 0.13 8.97
C PRO A 95 -12.16 -0.50 7.97
N LEU A 96 -12.70 -1.34 7.08
CA LEU A 96 -11.99 -1.87 5.93
C LEU A 96 -11.83 -0.80 4.84
N ARG A 97 -10.96 -1.07 3.86
CA ARG A 97 -10.64 -0.11 2.79
C ARG A 97 -11.85 0.29 1.95
N ASP A 98 -12.84 -0.60 1.84
CA ASP A 98 -14.09 -0.44 1.11
C ASP A 98 -15.25 0.07 1.99
N GLN A 99 -14.96 0.54 3.21
CA GLN A 99 -15.95 1.09 4.15
C GLN A 99 -15.67 2.57 4.43
N PRO A 100 -15.75 3.44 3.40
CA PRO A 100 -15.44 4.85 3.54
C PRO A 100 -16.47 5.57 4.43
N TRP A 101 -16.04 6.64 5.08
CA TRP A 101 -16.91 7.47 5.93
C TRP A 101 -18.12 8.05 5.19
N THR A 102 -18.05 8.12 3.86
CA THR A 102 -19.13 8.58 3.00
C THR A 102 -20.39 7.73 3.08
N ASP A 103 -20.24 6.47 3.51
CA ASP A 103 -21.36 5.55 3.72
C ASP A 103 -22.00 5.74 5.11
N HIS A 104 -21.31 6.50 5.98
CA HIS A 104 -21.70 6.79 7.35
C HIS A 104 -21.84 8.31 7.63
N ARG A 105 -22.02 9.15 6.60
CA ARG A 105 -22.02 10.63 6.72
C ARG A 105 -22.93 11.17 7.82
N ALA A 106 -24.15 10.64 7.92
CA ALA A 106 -25.13 11.09 8.91
C ALA A 106 -24.65 10.81 10.33
N ALA A 107 -24.13 9.60 10.60
CA ALA A 107 -23.58 9.24 11.90
C ALA A 107 -22.31 10.05 12.22
N VAL A 108 -21.46 10.30 11.23
CA VAL A 108 -20.26 11.13 11.40
C VAL A 108 -20.62 12.57 11.77
N ALA A 109 -21.56 13.18 11.04
CA ALA A 109 -22.02 14.54 11.30
C ALA A 109 -22.68 14.65 12.68
N ASP A 110 -23.55 13.71 13.04
CA ASP A 110 -24.18 13.66 14.36
C ASP A 110 -23.16 13.55 15.50
N ARG A 111 -22.20 12.62 15.38
CA ARG A 111 -21.14 12.45 16.37
C ARG A 111 -20.25 13.70 16.49
N ALA A 112 -19.93 14.36 15.39
CA ALA A 112 -19.09 15.56 15.41
C ALA A 112 -19.83 16.80 15.95
N ALA A 113 -21.16 16.87 15.77
CA ALA A 113 -21.97 17.99 16.23
C ALA A 113 -22.38 17.87 17.70
N HIS A 114 -22.69 16.65 18.16
CA HIS A 114 -23.32 16.41 19.46
C HIS A 114 -22.48 15.54 20.41
N GLY A 115 -21.44 14.87 19.91
CA GLY A 115 -20.55 14.04 20.71
C GLY A 115 -19.55 14.87 21.52
N THR A 116 -19.14 14.34 22.67
CA THR A 116 -18.00 14.90 23.41
C THR A 116 -16.69 14.52 22.68
N PRO A 117 -15.81 15.48 22.37
CA PRO A 117 -14.50 15.17 21.81
C PRO A 117 -13.71 14.28 22.75
N HIS A 118 -13.13 13.20 22.22
CA HIS A 118 -12.15 12.39 22.93
C HIS A 118 -10.85 13.16 23.14
N LEU A 119 -10.46 13.95 22.14
CA LEU A 119 -9.29 14.82 22.21
C LEU A 119 -9.60 16.13 21.46
N ASP A 120 -9.27 17.25 22.08
CA ASP A 120 -9.33 18.59 21.49
C ASP A 120 -8.01 19.28 21.81
N THR A 121 -7.15 19.41 20.80
CA THR A 121 -5.77 19.84 21.01
C THR A 121 -5.28 20.77 19.92
N MET A 122 -4.23 21.53 20.24
CA MET A 122 -3.53 22.40 19.30
C MET A 122 -2.18 21.78 18.96
N LEU A 123 -1.99 21.41 17.69
CA LEU A 123 -0.67 20.97 17.22
C LEU A 123 0.15 22.18 16.78
N ARG A 124 1.41 22.20 17.19
CA ARG A 124 2.45 23.18 16.86
C ARG A 124 3.63 22.49 16.16
N PRO A 125 4.54 23.23 15.51
CA PRO A 125 5.65 22.63 14.77
C PRO A 125 6.46 21.65 15.63
N GLY A 126 6.62 20.42 15.13
CA GLY A 126 7.28 19.33 15.85
C GLY A 126 6.34 18.36 16.57
N ASP A 127 5.08 18.74 16.80
CA ASP A 127 4.10 17.84 17.40
C ASP A 127 3.65 16.75 16.40
N VAL A 128 3.36 15.58 16.95
CA VAL A 128 2.87 14.42 16.19
C VAL A 128 1.59 13.88 16.84
N LEU A 129 0.54 13.71 16.05
CA LEU A 129 -0.71 13.08 16.46
C LEU A 129 -0.91 11.77 15.70
N TYR A 130 -1.07 10.67 16.41
CA TYR A 130 -1.46 9.38 15.84
C TYR A 130 -2.98 9.21 15.94
N LEU A 131 -3.62 8.80 14.83
CA LEU A 131 -5.03 8.46 14.77
C LEU A 131 -5.19 7.06 14.17
N PRO A 132 -5.75 6.10 14.91
CA PRO A 132 -6.13 4.81 14.33
C PRO A 132 -7.25 4.99 13.29
N ARG A 133 -7.32 4.08 12.30
CA ARG A 133 -8.42 4.10 11.32
C ARG A 133 -9.80 4.10 12.00
N GLY A 134 -10.76 4.80 11.40
CA GLY A 134 -12.12 4.95 11.91
C GLY A 134 -12.31 6.07 12.93
N TRP A 135 -11.25 6.63 13.51
CA TRP A 135 -11.39 7.77 14.43
C TRP A 135 -11.77 9.04 13.68
N LEU A 136 -12.84 9.68 14.13
CA LEU A 136 -13.37 10.89 13.51
C LEU A 136 -12.47 12.06 13.86
N HIS A 137 -12.11 12.85 12.87
CA HIS A 137 -11.26 14.02 13.07
C HIS A 137 -11.67 15.17 12.17
N SER A 138 -11.45 16.38 12.68
CA SER A 138 -11.57 17.63 11.94
C SER A 138 -10.44 18.56 12.39
N ALA A 139 -9.99 19.43 11.48
CA ALA A 139 -8.82 20.26 11.75
C ALA A 139 -8.96 21.68 11.21
N GLN A 140 -8.77 22.68 12.07
CA GLN A 140 -8.98 24.10 11.76
C GLN A 140 -7.69 24.90 11.97
N ALA A 141 -7.26 25.66 10.95
CA ALA A 141 -6.11 26.55 11.08
C ALA A 141 -6.41 27.72 12.04
N GLN A 142 -5.38 28.21 12.74
CA GLN A 142 -5.53 29.25 13.77
C GLN A 142 -4.89 30.57 13.32
N GLY A 143 -5.49 31.24 12.34
CA GLY A 143 -5.15 32.64 11.98
C GLY A 143 -3.79 32.84 11.30
N GLN A 144 -3.09 31.77 10.95
CA GLN A 144 -1.85 31.78 10.18
C GLN A 144 -1.83 30.60 9.20
N VAL A 145 -0.95 30.65 8.20
CA VAL A 145 -0.74 29.50 7.31
C VAL A 145 -0.29 28.30 8.17
N SER A 146 -0.89 27.14 7.91
CA SER A 146 -0.54 25.90 8.60
C SER A 146 -0.17 24.83 7.60
N ILE A 147 0.95 24.16 7.86
CA ILE A 147 1.44 23.02 7.08
C ILE A 147 1.51 21.80 7.98
N HIS A 148 0.90 20.71 7.55
CA HIS A 148 1.13 19.39 8.15
C HIS A 148 1.38 18.34 7.08
N LEU A 149 2.16 17.33 7.46
CA LEU A 149 2.38 16.12 6.70
C LEU A 149 1.57 14.99 7.34
N THR A 150 0.72 14.33 6.57
CA THR A 150 -0.02 13.14 7.01
C THR A 150 0.65 11.89 6.44
N LEU A 151 1.18 11.05 7.32
CA LEU A 151 1.70 9.73 7.00
C LEU A 151 0.60 8.69 7.20
N GLY A 152 0.00 8.23 6.11
CA GLY A 152 -1.03 7.20 6.13
C GLY A 152 -0.42 5.79 6.11
N VAL A 153 -0.67 5.01 7.16
CA VAL A 153 -0.23 3.62 7.34
C VAL A 153 -1.36 2.68 6.93
N HIS A 154 -1.16 1.99 5.81
CA HIS A 154 -2.11 1.05 5.25
C HIS A 154 -1.90 -0.34 5.84
N ALA A 155 -2.32 -0.50 7.10
CA ALA A 155 -2.10 -1.72 7.87
C ALA A 155 -2.61 -2.97 7.15
N TRP A 156 -1.83 -4.05 7.24
CA TRP A 156 -2.25 -5.38 6.82
C TRP A 156 -3.15 -5.95 7.91
N THR A 157 -4.40 -6.22 7.56
CA THR A 157 -5.38 -6.72 8.51
C THR A 157 -5.44 -8.25 8.48
N ARG A 158 -6.04 -8.84 9.52
CA ARG A 158 -6.39 -10.27 9.53
C ARG A 158 -7.30 -10.62 8.35
N TYR A 159 -8.21 -9.71 7.99
CA TYR A 159 -9.06 -9.84 6.81
C TYR A 159 -8.24 -9.92 5.52
N ALA A 160 -7.27 -9.02 5.31
CA ALA A 160 -6.39 -9.06 4.13
C ALA A 160 -5.60 -10.37 4.02
N LEU A 161 -5.15 -10.93 5.15
CA LEU A 161 -4.51 -12.25 5.17
C LEU A 161 -5.50 -13.37 4.81
N ALA A 162 -6.71 -13.34 5.35
CA ALA A 162 -7.77 -14.29 5.02
C ALA A 162 -8.13 -14.25 3.52
N GLU A 163 -8.15 -13.07 2.89
CA GLU A 163 -8.33 -12.93 1.44
C GLU A 163 -7.22 -13.62 0.65
N GLN A 164 -5.96 -13.47 1.05
CA GLN A 164 -4.84 -14.13 0.37
C GLN A 164 -4.87 -15.64 0.57
N LEU A 165 -5.21 -16.11 1.78
CA LEU A 165 -5.37 -17.53 2.09
C LEU A 165 -6.49 -18.15 1.26
N THR A 166 -7.64 -17.49 1.21
CA THR A 166 -8.79 -17.93 0.40
C THR A 166 -8.42 -17.97 -1.08
N ARG A 167 -7.69 -16.96 -1.58
CA ARG A 167 -7.22 -16.94 -2.97
C ARG A 167 -6.28 -18.10 -3.29
N ALA A 168 -5.36 -18.43 -2.38
CA ALA A 168 -4.46 -19.58 -2.54
C ALA A 168 -5.24 -20.90 -2.55
N ALA A 169 -6.17 -21.09 -1.61
CA ALA A 169 -7.01 -22.27 -1.53
C ALA A 169 -7.89 -22.45 -2.78
N LEU A 170 -8.53 -21.36 -3.25
CA LEU A 170 -9.33 -21.39 -4.48
C LEU A 170 -8.50 -21.71 -5.72
N ALA A 171 -7.25 -21.24 -5.79
CA ALA A 171 -6.35 -21.59 -6.88
C ALA A 171 -6.07 -23.11 -6.90
N ALA A 172 -5.78 -23.71 -5.73
CA ALA A 172 -5.56 -25.16 -5.61
C ALA A 172 -6.82 -25.97 -5.96
N LEU A 173 -8.00 -25.53 -5.51
CA LEU A 173 -9.27 -26.16 -5.91
C LEU A 173 -9.53 -26.06 -7.41
N GLY A 174 -9.07 -24.97 -8.04
CA GLY A 174 -9.11 -24.79 -9.49
C GLY A 174 -8.32 -25.86 -10.26
N ASP A 175 -7.34 -26.51 -9.62
CA ASP A 175 -6.56 -27.60 -10.21
C ASP A 175 -7.21 -28.99 -10.04
N ASP A 176 -8.11 -29.14 -9.06
CA ASP A 176 -8.85 -30.39 -8.78
C ASP A 176 -9.98 -30.62 -9.82
N PRO A 177 -9.91 -31.67 -10.66
CA PRO A 177 -10.96 -31.99 -11.62
C PRO A 177 -12.33 -32.20 -10.99
N ALA A 178 -12.41 -32.74 -9.76
CA ALA A 178 -13.67 -32.98 -9.08
C ALA A 178 -14.40 -31.67 -8.75
N MET A 179 -13.64 -30.62 -8.39
CA MET A 179 -14.13 -29.28 -8.08
C MET A 179 -14.46 -28.45 -9.33
N ARG A 180 -13.82 -28.76 -10.46
CA ARG A 180 -14.14 -28.14 -11.76
C ARG A 180 -15.39 -28.70 -12.43
N ARG A 181 -15.96 -29.81 -11.95
CA ARG A 181 -17.19 -30.37 -12.53
C ARG A 181 -18.35 -29.39 -12.39
N SER A 182 -19.21 -29.35 -13.40
CA SER A 182 -20.43 -28.54 -13.36
C SER A 182 -21.31 -28.96 -12.19
N LEU A 183 -21.99 -27.97 -11.58
CA LEU A 183 -23.05 -28.27 -10.64
C LEU A 183 -24.13 -29.12 -11.34
N PRO A 184 -24.79 -30.05 -10.63
CA PRO A 184 -25.93 -30.77 -11.16
C PRO A 184 -26.95 -29.79 -11.72
N LEU A 185 -27.54 -30.12 -12.86
CA LEU A 185 -28.68 -29.37 -13.38
C LEU A 185 -29.77 -29.47 -12.33
N THR A 186 -30.14 -28.34 -11.74
CA THR A 186 -31.34 -28.30 -10.92
C THR A 186 -32.51 -28.60 -11.84
N GLU A 187 -33.27 -29.66 -11.54
CA GLU A 187 -34.62 -29.76 -12.06
C GLU A 187 -35.35 -28.52 -11.54
N ARG A 188 -35.50 -27.53 -12.43
CA ARG A 188 -36.39 -26.41 -12.23
C ARG A 188 -37.71 -27.05 -11.80
N ALA A 189 -38.16 -26.81 -10.57
CA ALA A 189 -39.35 -27.44 -10.01
C ALA A 189 -40.55 -27.20 -10.94
N THR A 190 -40.75 -28.08 -11.91
CA THR A 190 -41.98 -28.21 -12.68
C THR A 190 -42.90 -29.08 -11.84
N ASN A 191 -43.22 -28.60 -10.65
CA ASN A 191 -44.37 -29.09 -9.92
C ASN A 191 -45.60 -28.46 -10.58
N GLY A 192 -46.02 -29.06 -11.71
CA GLY A 192 -47.44 -29.07 -12.01
C GLY A 192 -48.15 -29.75 -10.83
N PRO A 193 -49.27 -29.20 -10.32
CA PRO A 193 -49.96 -29.79 -9.17
C PRO A 193 -50.70 -31.04 -9.65
N ASN A 194 -50.00 -32.17 -9.69
CA ASN A 194 -50.51 -33.56 -9.63
C ASN A 194 -49.57 -34.51 -10.37
N GLU A 195 -48.52 -35.02 -9.71
CA GLU A 195 -48.10 -36.41 -9.93
C GLU A 195 -47.60 -37.01 -8.60
N PRO A 196 -48.23 -38.09 -8.10
CA PRO A 196 -47.77 -38.80 -6.91
C PRO A 196 -46.75 -39.89 -7.29
N GLY A 197 -45.56 -39.79 -6.70
CA GLY A 197 -44.65 -40.93 -6.47
C GLY A 197 -43.97 -41.52 -7.71
N GLY A 198 -42.71 -41.13 -7.94
CA GLY A 198 -41.90 -41.71 -9.01
C GLY A 198 -40.39 -41.56 -8.79
N SER A 199 -39.80 -42.60 -8.20
CA SER A 199 -38.37 -42.98 -8.26
C SER A 199 -37.33 -42.11 -7.51
N ASN A 200 -36.85 -42.68 -6.40
CA ASN A 200 -35.43 -42.65 -6.05
C ASN A 200 -34.62 -43.20 -7.23
N GLY A 201 -34.06 -42.31 -8.07
CA GLY A 201 -33.01 -42.61 -9.04
C GLY A 201 -31.62 -42.67 -8.38
N PRO A 202 -30.64 -43.37 -8.97
CA PRO A 202 -29.47 -43.86 -8.26
C PRO A 202 -28.38 -42.80 -8.14
N ASN A 203 -28.10 -42.38 -6.89
CA ASN A 203 -26.79 -42.01 -6.31
C ASN A 203 -26.97 -40.86 -5.30
N GLY A 204 -27.07 -41.22 -4.03
CA GLY A 204 -27.11 -40.33 -2.87
C GLY A 204 -25.82 -39.57 -2.59
N ALA A 205 -25.20 -38.96 -3.60
CA ALA A 205 -24.02 -38.10 -3.47
C ALA A 205 -24.13 -36.80 -4.30
N ASP A 206 -24.97 -36.76 -5.33
CA ASP A 206 -25.04 -35.63 -6.29
C ASP A 206 -26.27 -34.72 -6.11
N GLY A 207 -27.03 -34.87 -5.02
CA GLY A 207 -28.04 -33.88 -4.64
C GLY A 207 -27.40 -32.55 -4.21
N THR A 208 -28.13 -31.43 -4.29
CA THR A 208 -27.63 -30.09 -3.92
C THR A 208 -26.97 -30.04 -2.53
N GLY A 209 -27.47 -30.84 -1.58
CA GLY A 209 -26.86 -31.01 -0.25
C GLY A 209 -25.50 -31.73 -0.30
N GLY A 210 -25.38 -32.83 -1.04
CA GLY A 210 -24.13 -33.58 -1.20
C GLY A 210 -23.04 -32.79 -1.92
N VAL A 211 -23.41 -31.96 -2.90
CA VAL A 211 -22.48 -31.06 -3.60
C VAL A 211 -21.95 -29.98 -2.66
N LEU A 212 -22.81 -29.36 -1.84
CA LEU A 212 -22.38 -28.35 -0.88
C LEU A 212 -21.44 -28.93 0.18
N ASP A 213 -21.74 -30.14 0.67
CA ASP A 213 -20.90 -30.82 1.66
C ASP A 213 -19.54 -31.20 1.07
N LEU A 214 -19.50 -31.73 -0.17
CA LEU A 214 -18.25 -31.96 -0.89
C LEU A 214 -17.45 -30.66 -1.06
N VAL A 215 -18.08 -29.58 -1.52
CA VAL A 215 -17.41 -28.28 -1.68
C VAL A 215 -16.87 -27.77 -0.36
N ARG A 216 -17.63 -27.91 0.75
CA ARG A 216 -17.19 -27.51 2.08
C ARG A 216 -15.99 -28.33 2.56
N GLU A 217 -16.05 -29.65 2.43
CA GLU A 217 -14.96 -30.55 2.80
C GLU A 217 -13.67 -30.19 2.04
N ARG A 218 -13.78 -30.04 0.71
CA ARG A 218 -12.65 -29.69 -0.15
C ARG A 218 -12.10 -28.32 0.14
N LEU A 219 -12.96 -27.33 0.39
CA LEU A 219 -12.54 -25.98 0.75
C LEU A 219 -11.81 -25.95 2.09
N LEU A 220 -12.30 -26.64 3.11
CA LEU A 220 -11.64 -26.72 4.41
C LEU A 220 -10.26 -27.39 4.30
N ALA A 221 -10.16 -28.49 3.56
CA ALA A 221 -8.88 -29.14 3.29
C ALA A 221 -7.92 -28.21 2.53
N ALA A 222 -8.39 -27.51 1.49
CA ALA A 222 -7.57 -26.59 0.72
C ALA A 222 -7.09 -25.39 1.56
N VAL A 223 -7.92 -24.86 2.45
CA VAL A 223 -7.53 -23.78 3.38
C VAL A 223 -6.49 -24.26 4.39
N ALA A 224 -6.59 -25.50 4.86
CA ALA A 224 -5.62 -26.07 5.82
C ALA A 224 -4.22 -26.23 5.21
N GLU A 225 -4.13 -26.56 3.93
CA GLU A 225 -2.85 -26.79 3.23
C GLU A 225 -2.33 -25.56 2.46
N ALA A 226 -3.16 -24.53 2.26
CA ALA A 226 -2.79 -23.37 1.46
C ALA A 226 -1.72 -22.51 2.14
N ASP A 227 -0.66 -22.18 1.39
CA ASP A 227 0.33 -21.18 1.79
C ASP A 227 -0.02 -19.80 1.20
N PRO A 228 -0.46 -18.82 2.03
CA PRO A 228 -0.74 -17.47 1.55
C PRO A 228 0.52 -16.63 1.31
N ALA A 229 1.70 -17.06 1.78
CA ALA A 229 2.90 -16.24 1.80
C ALA A 229 3.31 -15.73 0.40
N PRO A 230 3.31 -16.53 -0.68
CA PRO A 230 3.70 -16.03 -2.00
C PRO A 230 2.81 -14.89 -2.51
N LEU A 231 1.48 -15.01 -2.30
CA LEU A 231 0.50 -14.00 -2.69
C LEU A 231 0.58 -12.76 -1.80
N PHE A 232 0.68 -12.97 -0.49
CA PHE A 232 0.82 -11.89 0.48
C PHE A 232 2.11 -11.08 0.26
N HIS A 233 3.24 -11.75 0.04
CA HIS A 233 4.50 -11.10 -0.31
C HIS A 233 4.41 -10.36 -1.65
N ARG A 234 3.70 -10.91 -2.64
CA ARG A 234 3.47 -10.21 -3.92
C ARG A 234 2.63 -8.95 -3.72
N ALA A 235 1.55 -9.02 -2.95
CA ALA A 235 0.71 -7.87 -2.62
C ALA A 235 1.52 -6.79 -1.90
N ARG A 236 2.33 -7.17 -0.89
CA ARG A 236 3.28 -6.28 -0.20
C ARG A 236 4.25 -5.60 -1.16
N ARG A 237 4.89 -6.37 -2.04
CA ARG A 237 5.83 -5.84 -3.04
C ARG A 237 5.17 -4.87 -4.01
N SER A 238 3.93 -5.11 -4.44
CA SER A 238 3.23 -4.23 -5.38
C SER A 238 2.86 -2.87 -4.79
N GLN A 239 2.69 -2.78 -3.46
CA GLN A 239 2.28 -1.55 -2.79
C GLN A 239 3.47 -0.64 -2.41
N ALA A 240 4.68 -1.20 -2.35
CA ALA A 240 5.90 -0.44 -2.09
C ALA A 240 6.69 -0.24 -3.39
N ARG A 241 7.14 0.98 -3.67
CA ARG A 241 8.02 1.25 -4.82
C ARG A 241 9.49 1.19 -4.41
N PRO A 242 10.37 0.71 -5.30
CA PRO A 242 11.80 0.99 -5.20
C PRO A 242 12.05 2.50 -5.04
N ALA A 243 13.07 2.89 -4.26
CA ALA A 243 13.47 4.29 -4.15
C ALA A 243 13.71 4.90 -5.54
N PRO A 244 13.53 6.20 -5.78
CA PRO A 244 13.73 6.79 -7.11
C PRO A 244 15.11 6.43 -7.72
N LEU A 245 15.15 6.30 -9.04
CA LEU A 245 16.39 6.11 -9.79
C LEU A 245 16.67 7.40 -10.56
N GLY A 246 17.77 8.10 -10.26
CA GLY A 246 18.17 9.29 -11.02
C GLY A 246 18.85 8.89 -12.32
N PRO A 247 18.20 8.99 -13.51
CA PRO A 247 18.72 8.37 -14.74
C PRO A 247 20.03 9.00 -15.20
N VAL A 248 20.16 10.32 -15.02
CA VAL A 248 21.37 11.08 -15.37
C VAL A 248 22.55 10.66 -14.50
N ALA A 249 22.35 10.61 -13.17
CA ALA A 249 23.37 10.16 -12.24
C ALA A 249 23.76 8.70 -12.48
N GLN A 250 22.78 7.84 -12.79
CA GLN A 250 23.00 6.44 -13.10
C GLN A 250 23.85 6.25 -14.37
N LEU A 251 23.53 7.00 -15.43
CA LEU A 251 24.27 6.96 -16.69
C LEU A 251 25.71 7.48 -16.51
N ALA A 252 25.88 8.59 -15.79
CA ALA A 252 27.21 9.12 -15.47
C ALA A 252 28.05 8.11 -14.68
N ALA A 253 27.47 7.47 -13.67
CA ALA A 253 28.14 6.44 -12.87
C ALA A 253 28.54 5.21 -13.70
N LEU A 254 27.73 4.81 -14.68
CA LEU A 254 28.04 3.72 -15.59
C LEU A 254 29.18 4.07 -16.55
N SER A 255 29.20 5.29 -17.09
CA SER A 255 30.24 5.75 -18.00
C SER A 255 31.60 5.95 -17.32
N GLY A 256 31.59 6.35 -16.04
CA GLY A 256 32.79 6.59 -15.23
C GLY A 256 33.12 5.49 -14.22
N LEU A 257 32.63 4.26 -14.43
CA LEU A 257 32.76 3.19 -13.44
C LEU A 257 34.22 2.73 -13.27
N THR A 258 34.76 2.85 -12.06
CA THR A 258 36.12 2.41 -11.68
C THR A 258 36.06 1.46 -10.49
N THR A 259 37.15 0.77 -10.18
CA THR A 259 37.20 -0.16 -9.04
C THR A 259 36.96 0.53 -7.69
N THR A 260 37.24 1.83 -7.61
CA THR A 260 37.03 2.65 -6.41
C THR A 260 35.66 3.34 -6.36
N SER A 261 34.83 3.21 -7.40
CA SER A 261 33.53 3.87 -7.47
C SER A 261 32.60 3.35 -6.36
N PRO A 262 32.07 4.21 -5.49
CA PRO A 262 31.16 3.81 -4.43
C PRO A 262 29.78 3.49 -5.00
N VAL A 263 29.25 2.33 -4.62
CA VAL A 263 27.94 1.84 -5.01
C VAL A 263 27.20 1.33 -3.79
N ARG A 264 25.87 1.44 -3.80
CA ARG A 264 25.01 0.89 -2.76
C ARG A 264 23.81 0.20 -3.36
N LEU A 265 23.28 -0.78 -2.64
CA LEU A 265 21.98 -1.35 -2.95
C LEU A 265 20.94 -0.23 -2.92
N ARG A 266 20.14 -0.15 -3.99
CA ARG A 266 19.02 0.79 -4.04
C ARG A 266 18.02 0.46 -2.93
N LYS A 267 17.62 1.48 -2.18
CA LYS A 267 16.67 1.32 -1.07
C LYS A 267 15.33 0.77 -1.59
N ALA A 268 14.59 0.12 -0.69
CA ALA A 268 13.24 -0.39 -0.96
C ALA A 268 13.18 -1.43 -2.11
N LEU A 269 14.20 -2.27 -2.27
CA LEU A 269 14.19 -3.37 -3.26
C LEU A 269 13.73 -4.73 -2.72
N GLU A 270 13.72 -4.94 -1.40
CA GLU A 270 13.50 -6.26 -0.76
C GLU A 270 14.23 -7.40 -1.49
N PRO A 271 15.56 -7.33 -1.62
CA PRO A 271 16.29 -8.35 -2.35
C PRO A 271 16.25 -9.69 -1.62
N ARG A 272 16.02 -10.78 -2.37
CA ARG A 272 16.15 -12.16 -1.89
C ARG A 272 16.98 -12.95 -2.89
N LEU A 273 18.01 -13.63 -2.40
CA LEU A 273 18.82 -14.54 -3.21
C LEU A 273 18.33 -15.97 -2.96
N GLU A 274 17.78 -16.61 -3.98
CA GLU A 274 17.24 -17.97 -3.94
C GLU A 274 17.97 -18.82 -4.98
N GLY A 275 18.84 -19.72 -4.51
CA GLY A 275 19.78 -20.43 -5.38
C GLY A 275 20.70 -19.47 -6.14
N THR A 276 20.58 -19.45 -7.47
CA THR A 276 21.35 -18.57 -8.36
C THR A 276 20.62 -17.28 -8.75
N ARG A 277 19.40 -17.07 -8.25
CA ARG A 277 18.51 -15.99 -8.68
C ARG A 277 18.32 -14.94 -7.60
N LEU A 278 18.60 -13.68 -7.94
CA LEU A 278 18.26 -12.53 -7.12
C LEU A 278 16.86 -12.03 -7.51
N HIS A 279 15.93 -12.09 -6.59
CA HIS A 279 14.61 -11.47 -6.69
C HIS A 279 14.62 -10.09 -6.06
N THR A 280 14.07 -9.10 -6.75
CA THR A 280 13.91 -7.72 -6.24
C THR A 280 12.54 -7.17 -6.66
N ARG A 281 12.15 -6.03 -6.12
CA ARG A 281 10.94 -5.30 -6.58
C ARG A 281 11.04 -4.78 -8.02
N VAL A 282 12.24 -4.66 -8.60
CA VAL A 282 12.44 -4.22 -10.01
C VAL A 282 12.57 -5.39 -11.00
N GLY A 283 12.41 -6.63 -10.54
CA GLY A 283 12.56 -7.83 -11.36
C GLY A 283 13.54 -8.83 -10.74
N HIS A 284 13.97 -9.80 -11.55
CA HIS A 284 14.92 -10.83 -11.12
C HIS A 284 16.14 -10.88 -12.03
N LEU A 285 17.26 -11.32 -11.48
CA LEU A 285 18.51 -11.55 -12.21
C LEU A 285 19.10 -12.90 -11.84
N ASP A 286 19.53 -13.66 -12.85
CA ASP A 286 20.26 -14.91 -12.66
C ASP A 286 21.78 -14.68 -12.70
N PHE A 287 22.50 -15.38 -11.84
CA PHE A 287 23.95 -15.25 -11.67
C PHE A 287 24.66 -16.60 -11.74
N PRO A 288 25.88 -16.66 -12.34
CA PRO A 288 26.74 -17.83 -12.20
C PRO A 288 27.22 -17.98 -10.74
N ALA A 289 27.66 -19.18 -10.37
CA ALA A 289 28.13 -19.47 -9.01
C ALA A 289 29.27 -18.53 -8.53
N SER A 290 30.11 -18.06 -9.46
CA SER A 290 31.21 -17.12 -9.18
C SER A 290 30.74 -15.77 -8.63
N ASP A 291 29.54 -15.33 -9.00
CA ASP A 291 29.01 -14.00 -8.67
C ASP A 291 28.17 -14.01 -7.39
N LEU A 292 27.81 -15.20 -6.86
CA LEU A 292 26.91 -15.32 -5.72
C LEU A 292 27.50 -14.75 -4.43
N VAL A 293 28.79 -14.95 -4.18
CA VAL A 293 29.47 -14.42 -2.98
C VAL A 293 29.48 -12.88 -3.00
N PRO A 294 29.91 -12.21 -4.08
CA PRO A 294 29.74 -10.76 -4.24
C PRO A 294 28.30 -10.27 -4.08
N VAL A 295 27.33 -10.93 -4.71
CA VAL A 295 25.90 -10.55 -4.62
C VAL A 295 25.37 -10.68 -3.20
N ALA A 296 25.71 -11.75 -2.49
CA ALA A 296 25.31 -11.94 -1.09
C ALA A 296 25.85 -10.83 -0.17
N ARG A 297 27.08 -10.34 -0.42
CA ARG A 297 27.69 -9.23 0.35
C ARG A 297 26.94 -7.90 0.21
N LEU A 298 26.18 -7.71 -0.87
CA LEU A 298 25.36 -6.52 -1.11
C LEU A 298 24.07 -6.51 -0.31
N LEU A 299 23.55 -7.68 0.07
CA LEU A 299 22.28 -7.81 0.80
C LEU A 299 22.32 -7.15 2.17
N GLY A 300 23.52 -6.94 2.74
CA GLY A 300 23.71 -6.19 3.97
C GLY A 300 23.52 -4.66 3.85
N GLY A 301 23.21 -4.14 2.66
CA GLY A 301 22.83 -2.73 2.43
C GLY A 301 23.94 -1.69 2.60
N ARG A 302 25.15 -2.10 2.98
CA ARG A 302 26.31 -1.20 3.16
C ARG A 302 26.81 -0.67 1.82
N VAL A 303 27.35 0.54 1.83
CA VAL A 303 28.12 1.07 0.70
C VAL A 303 29.34 0.17 0.45
N ARG A 304 29.59 -0.14 -0.82
CA ARG A 304 30.71 -0.95 -1.30
C ARG A 304 31.39 -0.22 -2.44
N THR A 305 32.59 -0.67 -2.81
CA THR A 305 33.21 -0.24 -4.05
C THR A 305 32.81 -1.18 -5.19
N ALA A 306 32.81 -0.69 -6.44
CA ALA A 306 32.59 -1.56 -7.59
C ALA A 306 33.67 -2.65 -7.74
N GLY A 307 34.89 -2.40 -7.21
CA GLY A 307 35.98 -3.37 -7.15
C GLY A 307 35.66 -4.57 -6.24
N ASP A 308 34.98 -4.34 -5.11
CA ASP A 308 34.56 -5.41 -4.18
C ASP A 308 33.61 -6.44 -4.83
N LEU A 309 32.94 -6.02 -5.91
CA LEU A 309 31.98 -6.82 -6.67
C LEU A 309 32.58 -7.37 -7.98
N GLY A 310 33.63 -6.74 -8.49
CA GLY A 310 34.04 -6.84 -9.89
C GLY A 310 33.27 -5.86 -10.78
N LEU A 311 34.00 -5.15 -11.64
CA LEU A 311 33.45 -4.07 -12.48
C LEU A 311 32.30 -4.54 -13.39
N ALA A 312 32.42 -5.72 -13.98
CA ALA A 312 31.39 -6.28 -14.85
C ALA A 312 30.07 -6.51 -14.10
N LEU A 313 30.14 -7.10 -12.91
CA LEU A 313 28.99 -7.35 -12.05
C LEU A 313 28.37 -6.03 -11.54
N ALA A 314 29.20 -5.11 -11.06
CA ALA A 314 28.75 -3.79 -10.61
C ALA A 314 28.03 -3.03 -11.73
N GLY A 315 28.60 -3.01 -12.94
CA GLY A 315 27.99 -2.39 -14.10
C GLY A 315 26.66 -3.04 -14.50
N ARG A 316 26.57 -4.38 -14.46
CA ARG A 316 25.33 -5.11 -14.72
C ARG A 316 24.23 -4.73 -13.72
N LEU A 317 24.55 -4.69 -12.43
CA LEU A 317 23.61 -4.36 -11.36
C LEU A 317 23.19 -2.87 -11.38
N LEU A 318 24.09 -1.96 -11.77
CA LEU A 318 23.76 -0.55 -12.02
C LEU A 318 22.78 -0.41 -13.21
N ARG A 319 23.02 -1.10 -14.34
CA ARG A 319 22.08 -1.07 -15.49
C ARG A 319 20.70 -1.63 -15.13
N ALA A 320 20.65 -2.65 -14.29
CA ALA A 320 19.42 -3.24 -13.81
C ALA A 320 18.69 -2.36 -12.77
N GLY A 321 19.28 -1.23 -12.35
CA GLY A 321 18.72 -0.36 -11.32
C GLY A 321 18.65 -1.03 -9.93
N VAL A 322 19.47 -2.07 -9.70
CA VAL A 322 19.62 -2.76 -8.42
C VAL A 322 20.62 -2.03 -7.52
N LEU A 323 21.70 -1.54 -8.12
CA LEU A 323 22.64 -0.62 -7.48
C LEU A 323 22.37 0.81 -7.92
N VAL A 324 22.73 1.76 -7.05
CA VAL A 324 22.84 3.19 -7.36
C VAL A 324 24.23 3.69 -6.96
N PRO A 325 24.76 4.74 -7.60
CA PRO A 325 25.93 5.42 -7.07
C PRO A 325 25.66 5.89 -5.64
N ALA A 326 26.65 5.76 -4.77
CA ALA A 326 26.60 6.37 -3.45
C ALA A 326 27.41 7.67 -3.52
N ASP A 327 26.84 8.75 -2.99
CA ASP A 327 27.62 9.96 -2.76
C ASP A 327 28.73 9.65 -1.74
N ARG A 328 29.88 10.29 -1.91
CA ARG A 328 31.03 10.11 -1.00
C ARG A 328 30.75 10.72 0.37
#